data_AF-A0A811APK0-F1
#
_entry.id   AF-A0A811APK0-F1
#
_cell.length_a   1.000
_cell.length_b   1.000
_cell.length_c   1.000
_cell.angle_alpha   90.00
_cell.angle_beta   90.00
_cell.angle_gamma   90.00
#
_symmetry.space_group_name_H-M   'P 1'
#
loop_
_entity.id
_entity.type
_entity.pdbx_description
1 polymer ?
#
loop_
_entity_poly.entity_id
_entity_poly.type
_entity_poly.pdbx_seq_one_letter_code
_entity_poly.pdbx_strand_id
1 'polypeptide(L)' 'MRVIPSDIPDILTMNIEPDLLDAMLRKTGLGFICGETGSGKSTLAAALYRYIQTHFPDRKTVTYEDPVEYILGRE' A
#
# COMPACT_ATOMS: atom_id res chain seq x y z
N MET A 1 -19.10 1.52 -15.64
CA MET A 1 -18.38 0.33 -15.12
C MET A 1 -16.95 0.76 -14.83
N ARG A 2 -16.50 0.67 -13.57
CA ARG A 2 -15.12 1.02 -13.18
C ARG A 2 -14.28 -0.26 -13.23
N VAL A 3 -13.12 -0.21 -13.89
CA VAL A 3 -12.17 -1.33 -13.90
C VAL A 3 -11.39 -1.31 -12.59
N ILE A 4 -11.41 -2.43 -11.87
CA ILE A 4 -10.63 -2.61 -10.65
C ILE A 4 -9.30 -3.28 -11.03
N PRO A 5 -8.14 -2.66 -10.73
CA PRO A 5 -6.84 -3.23 -11.05
C PRO A 5 -6.57 -4.48 -10.19
N SER A 6 -6.10 -5.56 -10.83
CA SER A 6 -5.71 -6.80 -10.14
C SER A 6 -4.30 -6.73 -9.55
N ASP A 7 -3.39 -6.07 -10.27
CA ASP A 7 -1.97 -6.14 -10.01
C ASP A 7 -1.54 -4.99 -9.11
N ILE A 8 -0.98 -5.33 -7.95
CA ILE A 8 -0.36 -4.36 -7.06
C ILE A 8 1.10 -4.22 -7.48
N PRO A 9 1.57 -3.02 -7.83
CA PRO A 9 2.96 -2.79 -8.20
C PRO A 9 3.89 -3.03 -7.01
N ASP A 10 5.15 -3.36 -7.31
CA ASP A 10 6.21 -3.42 -6.31
C ASP A 10 6.61 -2.00 -5.89
N ILE A 11 6.54 -1.72 -4.59
CA ILE A 11 6.89 -0.40 -4.02
C ILE A 11 8.33 0.00 -4.37
N LEU A 12 9.23 -0.96 -4.55
CA LEU A 12 10.63 -0.68 -4.91
C LEU A 12 10.79 -0.11 -6.33
N THR A 13 9.77 -0.26 -7.18
CA THR A 13 9.75 0.29 -8.55
C THR A 13 9.10 1.68 -8.64
N MET A 14 8.58 2.20 -7.52
CA MET A 14 7.83 3.47 -7.47
C MET A 14 8.72 4.71 -7.30
N ASN A 15 10.04 4.56 -7.34
CA ASN A 15 11.02 5.65 -7.19
C ASN A 15 10.81 6.50 -5.91
N ILE A 16 10.53 5.83 -4.80
CA ILE A 16 10.40 6.44 -3.47
C ILE A 16 11.79 6.50 -2.83
N GLU A 17 12.13 7.63 -2.22
CA GLU A 17 13.39 7.78 -1.50
C GLU A 17 13.48 6.77 -0.34
N PRO A 18 14.65 6.12 -0.12
CA PRO A 18 14.80 5.11 0.92
C PRO A 18 14.39 5.60 2.32
N ASP A 19 14.75 6.82 2.68
CA ASP A 19 14.40 7.42 3.98
C ASP A 19 12.88 7.59 4.15
N LEU A 20 12.16 7.85 3.06
CA LEU A 20 10.70 7.95 3.07
C LEU A 20 10.06 6.56 3.20
N LEU A 21 10.59 5.55 2.52
CA LEU A 21 10.15 4.16 2.70
C LEU A 21 10.33 3.70 4.15
N ASP A 22 11.49 3.95 4.74
CA ASP A 22 11.78 3.63 6.13
C ASP A 22 10.84 4.35 7.11
N ALA A 23 10.50 5.62 6.82
CA ALA A 23 9.53 6.36 7.61
C ALA A 23 8.12 5.76 7.54
N MET A 24 7.71 5.19 6.40
CA MET A 24 6.41 4.53 6.23
C MET A 24 6.33 3.16 6.92
N LEU A 25 7.46 2.52 7.24
CA LEU A 25 7.52 1.18 7.83
C LEU A 25 7.53 1.15 9.38
N ARG A 26 7.33 2.31 10.02
CA ARG A 26 7.24 2.47 11.48
C ARG A 26 6.16 1.55 12.08
N LYS A 27 6.47 0.89 13.20
CA LYS A 27 5.54 -0.05 13.89
C LYS A 27 4.33 0.64 14.50
N THR A 28 4.48 1.90 14.89
CA THR A 28 3.44 2.71 15.55
C THR A 28 3.47 4.13 15.02
N GLY A 29 2.31 4.77 15.03
CA GLY A 29 2.13 6.13 14.54
C GLY A 29 0.93 6.25 13.62
N LEU A 30 0.78 7.43 13.02
CA LEU A 30 -0.26 7.74 12.06
C LEU A 30 0.40 8.37 10.83
N GLY A 31 0.09 7.81 9.65
CA GLY A 31 0.57 8.32 8.36
C GLY A 31 -0.59 8.78 7.50
N PHE A 32 -0.37 9.81 6.70
CA PHE A 32 -1.35 10.33 5.75
C PHE A 32 -0.76 10.31 4.34
N ILE A 33 -1.49 9.71 3.41
CA ILE A 33 -1.20 9.77 1.98
C ILE A 33 -2.23 10.72 1.36
N CYS A 34 -1.78 11.89 0.91
CA CYS A 34 -2.63 12.96 0.42
C CYS A 34 -2.47 13.16 -1.09
N GLY A 35 -3.49 13.71 -1.74
CA GLY A 35 -3.50 13.97 -3.18
C GLY A 35 -4.90 13.86 -3.79
N GLU A 36 -5.08 14.36 -5.00
CA GLU A 36 -6.35 14.33 -5.72
C GLU A 36 -6.78 12.91 -6.11
N THR A 37 -8.04 12.72 -6.47
CA THR A 37 -8.53 11.45 -6.99
C THR A 37 -7.73 11.05 -8.24
N GLY A 38 -7.33 9.78 -8.33
CA GLY A 38 -6.50 9.28 -9.44
C GLY A 38 -4.99 9.47 -9.26
N SER A 39 -4.53 10.15 -8.19
CA SER A 39 -3.09 10.35 -7.93
C SER A 39 -2.33 9.12 -7.44
N GLY A 40 -2.96 7.94 -7.40
CA GLY A 40 -2.31 6.69 -7.00
C GLY A 40 -2.21 6.43 -5.49
N LYS A 41 -2.95 7.14 -4.63
CA LYS A 41 -2.92 6.95 -3.16
C LYS A 41 -3.21 5.50 -2.74
N SER A 42 -4.32 4.94 -3.21
CA SER A 42 -4.70 3.56 -2.91
C SER A 42 -3.67 2.56 -3.47
N THR A 43 -3.09 2.87 -4.64
CA THR A 43 -2.02 2.06 -5.26
C THR A 43 -0.75 2.06 -4.40
N LEU A 44 -0.32 3.22 -3.88
CA LEU A 44 0.84 3.33 -3.00
C LEU A 44 0.61 2.57 -1.68
N ALA A 45 -0.55 2.77 -1.06
CA ALA A 45 -0.92 2.07 0.17
C ALA A 45 -0.92 0.54 -0.03
N ALA A 46 -1.54 0.08 -1.12
CA ALA A 46 -1.56 -1.33 -1.51
C ALA A 46 -0.14 -1.91 -1.69
N ALA A 47 0.74 -1.20 -2.40
CA ALA A 47 2.14 -1.61 -2.61
C ALA A 47 2.90 -1.70 -1.29
N LEU A 48 2.73 -0.72 -0.41
CA LEU A 48 3.32 -0.70 0.94
C LEU A 48 2.84 -1.89 1.78
N TYR A 49 1.53 -2.15 1.80
CA TYR A 49 0.97 -3.26 2.57
C TYR A 49 1.45 -4.62 2.05
N ARG A 50 1.57 -4.77 0.73
CA ARG A 50 2.12 -5.98 0.11
C ARG A 50 3.59 -6.19 0.47
N TYR A 51 4.38 -5.11 0.44
CA TYR A 51 5.76 -5.14 0.89
C TYR A 51 5.85 -5.55 2.36
N ILE A 52 4.98 -4.99 3.21
CA ILE A 52 4.93 -5.32 4.64
C ILE A 52 4.61 -6.81 4.85
N GLN A 53 3.57 -7.34 4.21
CA GLN A 53 3.19 -8.74 4.34
C GLN A 53 4.30 -9.70 3.86
N THR A 54 5.04 -9.30 2.83
CA THR A 54 6.12 -10.12 2.26
C THR A 54 7.36 -10.15 3.16
N HIS A 55 7.73 -9.02 3.78
CA HIS A 55 8.99 -8.89 4.53
C HIS A 55 8.82 -8.98 6.05
N PHE A 56 7.61 -8.76 6.57
CA PHE A 56 7.29 -8.77 8.00
C PHE A 56 6.05 -9.64 8.26
N PRO A 57 6.17 -10.98 8.17
CA PRO A 57 5.03 -11.91 8.25
C PRO A 57 4.33 -11.91 9.62
N ASP A 58 4.95 -11.33 10.64
CA ASP A 58 4.38 -11.13 11.98
C ASP A 58 3.43 -9.91 12.05
N ARG A 59 3.36 -9.08 11.02
CA ARG A 59 2.50 -7.90 10.97
C ARG A 59 1.16 -8.20 10.30
N LYS A 60 0.08 -8.14 11.09
CA LYS A 60 -1.29 -8.26 10.58
C LYS A 60 -1.79 -6.93 10.02
N THR A 61 -2.06 -6.88 8.71
CA THR A 61 -2.70 -5.74 8.05
C THR A 61 -4.22 -5.88 8.04
N VAL A 62 -4.94 -4.82 8.40
CA VAL A 62 -6.40 -4.71 8.29
C VAL A 62 -6.71 -3.40 7.57
N THR A 63 -7.54 -3.45 6.54
CA THR A 63 -7.98 -2.25 5.80
C THR A 63 -9.49 -2.11 5.88
N TYR A 64 -9.96 -0.86 5.85
CA TYR A 64 -11.36 -0.49 5.73
C TYR A 64 -11.45 0.45 4.53
N GLU A 65 -12.10 -0.01 3.47
CA GLU A 65 -12.14 0.66 2.17
C GLU A 65 -13.56 0.65 1.62
N ASP A 66 -13.91 1.71 0.90
CA ASP A 66 -15.19 1.83 0.19
C ASP A 66 -14.93 2.55 -1.16
N PRO A 67 -14.82 1.83 -2.30
CA PRO A 67 -14.82 0.37 -2.44
C PRO A 67 -13.43 -0.25 -2.15
N VAL A 68 -13.38 -1.58 -1.97
CA VAL A 68 -12.10 -2.33 -1.95
C VAL A 68 -11.46 -2.27 -3.33
N GLU A 69 -10.26 -1.68 -3.42
CA GLU A 69 -9.57 -1.47 -4.71
C GLU A 69 -8.63 -2.61 -5.08
N TYR A 70 -8.01 -3.27 -4.10
CA TYR A 70 -7.02 -4.32 -4.34
C TYR A 70 -7.21 -5.48 -3.36
N ILE A 71 -6.96 -6.71 -3.83
CA ILE A 71 -6.92 -7.89 -2.97
C ILE A 71 -5.49 -8.12 -2.49
N LEU A 72 -5.26 -8.02 -1.18
CA LEU A 72 -3.93 -8.18 -0.57
C LEU A 72 -3.53 -9.64 -0.35
N GLY A 73 -4.51 -10.52 -0.07
CA GLY A 73 -4.25 -11.94 0.18
C GLY A 73 -3.65 -12.65 -1.05
N ARG A 74 -2.77 -13.62 -0.80
CA ARG A 74 -2.33 -14.59 -1.81
C ARG A 74 -3.21 -15.84 -1.72
N GLU A 75 -3.45 -16.47 -2.86
CA GLU A 75 -3.87 -17.89 -2.90
C GLU A 75 -2.74 -18.81 -2.42
#